data_AF-A0A9N9W1C1-F1
#
_entry.id   AF-A0A9N9W1C1-F1
#
_cell.length_a   1.000
_cell.length_b   1.000
_cell.length_c   1.000
_cell.angle_alpha   90.00
_cell.angle_beta   90.00
_cell.angle_gamma   90.00
#
_symmetry.space_group_name_H-M   'P 1'
#
loop_
_entity.id
_entity.type
_entity.pdbx_description
1 polymer ?
#
loop_
_entity_poly.entity_id
_entity_poly.type
_entity_poly.pdbx_seq_one_letter_code
_entity_poly.pdbx_strand_id
1 'polypeptide(L)'
;MTSQNKPSAREAAQRFISNLASRQFAALGDLFAADGTYWVSGEQPKVPWAGSMPASERLPQLPDMHGNFTSFSINQKAFVAEDRRAVIEFSVHGIDSAGGRYDNDVVMIFEVNEDGKIVALREYLDNMQPLAYFASKSSSGDGVLGLDSKAS
;
A
#
# COMPACT_ATOMS: atom_id res chain seq x y z
N MET A 1 -36.45 12.86 -0.78
CA MET A 1 -35.54 11.71 -0.96
C MET A 1 -34.15 12.17 -0.55
N THR A 2 -33.66 11.76 0.61
CA THR A 2 -32.29 12.05 1.06
C THR A 2 -31.33 11.36 0.11
N SER A 3 -30.55 12.14 -0.63
CA SER A 3 -29.38 11.63 -1.35
C SER A 3 -28.49 10.96 -0.30
N GLN A 4 -28.37 9.63 -0.35
CA GLN A 4 -27.31 8.97 0.39
C GLN A 4 -26.00 9.51 -0.19
N ASN A 5 -25.23 10.23 0.62
CA ASN A 5 -23.87 10.61 0.27
C ASN A 5 -23.10 9.31 0.03
N LYS A 6 -22.90 8.99 -1.25
CA LYS A 6 -22.02 7.91 -1.64
C LYS A 6 -20.59 8.26 -1.19
N PRO A 7 -19.76 7.28 -0.78
CA PRO A 7 -18.42 7.57 -0.32
C PRO A 7 -17.61 8.32 -1.38
N SER A 8 -17.03 9.45 -0.99
CA SER A 8 -16.15 10.27 -1.83
C SER A 8 -14.76 9.66 -1.96
N ALA A 9 -13.97 10.12 -2.94
CA ALA A 9 -12.54 9.74 -3.03
C ALA A 9 -11.77 10.08 -1.74
N ARG A 10 -12.19 11.15 -1.06
CA ARG A 10 -11.66 11.56 0.24
C ARG A 10 -11.84 10.46 1.29
N GLU A 11 -13.06 9.98 1.45
CA GLU A 11 -13.39 8.94 2.44
C GLU A 11 -12.72 7.61 2.12
N ALA A 12 -12.66 7.22 0.84
CA ALA A 12 -11.98 6.00 0.41
C ALA A 12 -10.48 6.03 0.76
N ALA A 13 -9.79 7.13 0.42
CA ALA A 13 -8.36 7.29 0.70
C ALA A 13 -8.07 7.34 2.21
N GLN A 14 -8.86 8.09 2.98
CA GLN A 14 -8.71 8.16 4.43
C GLN A 14 -8.92 6.80 5.11
N ARG A 15 -9.94 6.05 4.69
CA ARG A 15 -10.18 4.69 5.21
C ARG A 15 -9.07 3.73 4.83
N PHE A 16 -8.55 3.80 3.61
CA PHE A 16 -7.41 2.99 3.18
C PHE A 16 -6.20 3.24 4.08
N ILE A 17 -5.84 4.51 4.27
CA ILE A 17 -4.66 4.90 5.06
C ILE A 17 -4.85 4.57 6.54
N SER A 18 -6.04 4.79 7.10
CA SER A 18 -6.36 4.40 8.47
C SER A 18 -6.26 2.89 8.68
N ASN A 19 -6.77 2.09 7.74
CA ASN A 19 -6.67 0.63 7.79
C ASN A 19 -5.22 0.17 7.64
N LEU A 20 -4.44 0.78 6.74
CA LEU A 20 -3.02 0.48 6.56
C LEU A 20 -2.20 0.80 7.83
N ALA A 21 -2.38 2.00 8.39
CA ALA A 21 -1.71 2.44 9.61
C ALA A 21 -2.04 1.53 10.81
N SER A 22 -3.28 1.06 10.89
CA SER A 22 -3.78 0.17 11.95
C SER A 22 -3.63 -1.32 11.61
N ARG A 23 -2.97 -1.65 10.50
CA ARG A 23 -2.73 -3.02 10.00
C ARG A 23 -4.01 -3.87 9.85
N GLN A 24 -5.13 -3.24 9.55
CA GLN A 24 -6.41 -3.87 9.27
C GLN A 24 -6.48 -4.31 7.80
N PHE A 25 -5.55 -5.16 7.37
CA PHE A 25 -5.38 -5.53 5.95
C PHE A 25 -6.62 -6.21 5.36
N ALA A 26 -7.33 -7.02 6.15
CA ALA A 26 -8.57 -7.67 5.73
C ALA A 26 -9.66 -6.67 5.29
N ALA A 27 -9.68 -5.48 5.90
CA ALA A 27 -10.66 -4.43 5.59
C ALA A 27 -10.30 -3.60 4.34
N LEU A 28 -9.12 -3.80 3.74
CA LEU A 28 -8.70 -3.06 2.55
C LEU A 28 -9.47 -3.53 1.30
N GLY A 29 -9.75 -4.83 1.19
CA GLY A 29 -10.46 -5.40 0.04
C GLY A 29 -11.84 -4.77 -0.17
N ASP A 30 -12.55 -4.48 0.92
CA ASP A 30 -13.88 -3.85 0.90
C ASP A 30 -13.86 -2.43 0.33
N LEU A 31 -12.71 -1.79 0.20
CA LEU A 31 -12.59 -0.44 -0.36
C LEU A 31 -12.48 -0.45 -1.89
N PHE A 32 -12.10 -1.56 -2.50
CA PHE A 32 -11.91 -1.68 -3.94
C PHE A 32 -13.16 -2.12 -4.67
N ALA A 33 -13.27 -1.72 -5.94
CA ALA A 33 -14.18 -2.34 -6.89
C ALA A 33 -13.69 -3.76 -7.23
N ALA A 34 -14.57 -4.62 -7.73
CA ALA A 34 -14.21 -6.00 -8.08
C ALA A 34 -13.09 -6.08 -9.14
N ASP A 35 -13.01 -5.08 -10.02
CA ASP A 35 -12.00 -4.90 -11.07
C ASP A 35 -10.93 -3.85 -10.69
N GLY A 36 -10.86 -3.45 -9.42
CA GLY A 36 -9.93 -2.44 -8.95
C GLY A 36 -8.47 -2.86 -9.10
N THR A 37 -7.59 -1.89 -9.40
CA THR A 37 -6.16 -2.12 -9.63
C THR A 37 -5.29 -1.43 -8.59
N TYR A 38 -4.12 -2.02 -8.32
CA TYR A 38 -3.07 -1.44 -7.49
C TYR A 38 -1.75 -1.49 -8.24
N TRP A 39 -1.31 -0.32 -8.67
CA TRP A 39 -0.02 -0.08 -9.31
C TRP A 39 1.00 0.50 -8.34
N VAL A 40 2.24 -0.01 -8.40
CA VAL A 40 3.38 0.51 -7.64
C VAL A 40 4.46 0.98 -8.62
N SER A 41 5.01 2.17 -8.39
CA SER A 41 6.08 2.74 -9.21
C SER A 41 7.33 1.85 -9.24
N GLY A 42 7.99 1.77 -10.40
CA GLY A 42 9.22 1.00 -10.60
C GLY A 42 9.19 0.16 -11.87
N GLU A 43 10.26 -0.59 -12.10
CA GLU A 43 10.45 -1.48 -13.25
C GLU A 43 10.58 -2.92 -12.77
N GLN A 44 9.67 -3.81 -13.18
CA GLN A 44 9.91 -5.26 -13.11
C GLN A 44 10.92 -5.57 -14.23
N PRO A 45 12.17 -6.03 -13.95
CA PRO A 45 12.54 -6.99 -12.90
C PRO A 45 13.34 -6.43 -11.71
N LYS A 46 13.64 -5.13 -11.66
CA LYS A 46 14.48 -4.53 -10.61
C LYS A 46 13.77 -4.41 -9.27
N VAL A 47 12.46 -4.19 -9.33
CA VAL A 47 11.60 -4.02 -8.17
C VAL A 47 10.50 -5.09 -8.26
N PRO A 48 10.62 -6.22 -7.54
CA PRO A 48 9.70 -7.36 -7.71
C PRO A 48 8.23 -7.01 -7.46
N TRP A 49 7.96 -6.02 -6.60
CA TRP A 49 6.62 -5.54 -6.29
C TRP A 49 6.16 -4.37 -7.19
N ALA A 50 6.96 -3.85 -8.12
CA ALA A 50 6.52 -2.78 -9.00
C ALA A 50 5.46 -3.26 -10.01
N GLY A 51 4.82 -2.33 -10.71
CA GLY A 51 3.88 -2.62 -11.78
C GLY A 51 2.42 -2.71 -11.32
N SER A 52 1.53 -2.94 -12.29
CA SER A 52 0.08 -3.01 -12.08
C SER A 52 -0.37 -4.44 -11.86
N MET A 53 -1.29 -4.65 -10.93
CA MET A 53 -2.02 -5.92 -10.77
C MET A 53 -3.42 -5.67 -10.19
N PRO A 54 -4.34 -6.65 -10.27
CA PRO A 54 -5.60 -6.60 -9.55
C PRO A 54 -5.39 -6.38 -8.05
N ALA A 55 -6.22 -5.54 -7.43
CA ALA A 55 -6.14 -5.29 -5.99
C ALA A 55 -6.37 -6.58 -5.18
N SER A 56 -7.21 -7.48 -5.68
CA SER A 56 -7.43 -8.81 -5.10
C SER A 56 -6.16 -9.66 -5.02
N GLU A 57 -5.19 -9.44 -5.91
CA GLU A 57 -3.90 -10.13 -5.91
C GLU A 57 -2.84 -9.38 -5.10
N ARG A 58 -2.92 -8.04 -5.07
CA ARG A 58 -1.96 -7.19 -4.34
C ARG A 58 -2.18 -7.22 -2.83
N LEU A 59 -3.42 -6.98 -2.39
CA LEU A 59 -3.72 -6.76 -0.98
C LEU A 59 -3.32 -7.93 -0.06
N PRO A 60 -3.45 -9.21 -0.48
CA PRO A 60 -2.96 -10.35 0.30
C PRO A 60 -1.45 -10.35 0.56
N GLN A 61 -0.65 -9.56 -0.16
CA GLN A 61 0.81 -9.48 0.02
C GLN A 61 1.22 -8.48 1.10
N LEU A 62 0.33 -7.53 1.44
CA LEU A 62 0.63 -6.47 2.41
C LEU A 62 0.94 -6.99 3.83
N PRO A 63 0.26 -8.03 4.36
CA PRO A 63 0.62 -8.62 5.64
C PRO A 63 2.07 -9.08 5.71
N ASP A 64 2.59 -9.74 4.67
CA ASP A 64 3.97 -10.23 4.66
C ASP A 64 4.98 -9.08 4.55
N MET A 65 4.66 -8.05 3.74
CA MET A 65 5.50 -6.86 3.60
C MET A 65 5.58 -6.04 4.89
N HIS A 66 4.52 -6.01 5.69
CA HIS A 66 4.43 -5.22 6.92
C HIS A 66 4.59 -6.03 8.22
N GLY A 67 4.49 -7.35 8.15
CA GLY A 67 4.30 -8.25 9.29
C GLY A 67 5.51 -8.33 10.22
N ASN A 68 6.71 -8.07 9.67
CA ASN A 68 7.94 -8.11 10.44
C ASN A 68 8.14 -6.89 11.35
N PHE A 69 7.43 -5.77 11.14
CA PHE A 69 7.62 -4.62 12.01
C PHE A 69 6.90 -4.80 13.37
N THR A 70 7.61 -4.61 14.46
CA THR A 70 7.08 -4.54 15.82
C THR A 70 6.47 -3.17 16.11
N SER A 71 6.94 -2.12 15.43
CA SER A 71 6.31 -0.81 15.40
C SER A 71 6.13 -0.33 13.96
N PHE A 72 5.00 0.32 13.69
CA PHE A 72 4.68 0.86 12.38
C PHE A 72 3.85 2.12 12.56
N SER A 73 4.21 3.19 11.87
CA SER A 73 3.45 4.43 11.88
C SER A 73 3.41 5.07 10.50
N ILE A 74 2.30 5.77 10.26
CA ILE A 74 2.09 6.61 9.09
C ILE A 74 1.86 8.03 9.59
N ASN A 75 2.58 9.00 9.02
CA ASN A 75 2.38 10.41 9.29
C ASN A 75 1.96 11.13 8.01
N GLN A 76 0.70 11.55 7.94
CA GLN A 76 0.18 12.28 6.78
C GLN A 76 0.83 13.66 6.67
N LYS A 77 1.38 13.97 5.50
CA LYS A 77 2.00 15.27 5.19
C LYS A 77 1.05 16.18 4.43
N ALA A 78 0.40 15.66 3.39
CA ALA A 78 -0.53 16.42 2.56
C ALA A 78 -1.70 15.56 2.10
N PHE A 79 -2.85 16.19 1.84
CA PHE A 79 -4.04 15.52 1.35
C PHE A 79 -4.89 16.44 0.48
N VAL A 80 -5.10 16.06 -0.78
CA VAL A 80 -5.97 16.76 -1.73
C VAL A 80 -6.99 15.77 -2.27
N ALA A 81 -8.24 16.20 -2.38
CA ALA A 81 -9.30 15.37 -2.95
C ALA A 81 -10.30 16.25 -3.70
N GLU A 82 -10.65 15.81 -4.91
CA GLU A 82 -11.62 16.44 -5.80
C GLU A 82 -12.49 15.32 -6.38
N ASP A 83 -13.80 15.36 -6.08
CA ASP A 83 -14.81 14.42 -6.54
C ASP A 83 -14.39 12.94 -6.45
N ARG A 84 -13.87 12.39 -7.56
CA ARG A 84 -13.52 10.99 -7.77
C ARG A 84 -12.02 10.69 -7.68
N ARG A 85 -11.18 11.67 -7.36
CA ARG A 85 -9.73 11.50 -7.20
C ARG A 85 -9.23 12.07 -5.88
N ALA A 86 -8.35 11.34 -5.21
CA ALA A 86 -7.63 11.81 -4.04
C ALA A 86 -6.13 11.53 -4.15
N VAL A 87 -5.32 12.42 -3.59
CA VAL A 87 -3.87 12.29 -3.49
C VAL A 87 -3.50 12.48 -2.03
N ILE A 88 -2.74 11.54 -1.48
CA ILE A 88 -2.16 11.65 -0.15
C ILE A 88 -0.65 11.52 -0.22
N GLU A 89 0.05 12.38 0.49
CA GLU A 89 1.48 12.26 0.79
C GLU A 89 1.62 11.92 2.27
N PHE A 90 2.46 10.94 2.59
CA PHE A 90 2.74 10.55 3.97
C PHE A 90 4.15 9.97 4.11
N SER A 91 4.71 10.07 5.32
CA SER A 91 5.87 9.26 5.68
C SER A 91 5.44 7.97 6.37
N VAL A 92 6.21 6.91 6.15
CA VAL A 92 6.09 5.63 6.82
C VAL A 92 7.33 5.40 7.68
N HIS A 93 7.13 4.89 8.88
CA HIS A 93 8.22 4.47 9.76
C HIS A 93 7.92 3.06 10.30
N GLY A 94 8.82 2.12 10.09
CA GLY A 94 8.74 0.74 10.57
C GLY A 94 10.02 0.32 11.29
N ILE A 95 9.86 -0.36 12.42
CA ILE A 95 10.96 -1.01 13.15
C ILE A 95 10.60 -2.47 13.37
N ASP A 96 11.50 -3.40 13.04
CA ASP A 96 11.32 -4.83 13.30
C ASP A 96 11.92 -5.31 14.63
N SER A 97 11.75 -6.59 14.94
CA SER A 97 12.22 -7.20 16.18
C SER A 97 13.75 -7.22 16.34
N ALA A 98 14.49 -7.16 15.24
CA ALA A 98 15.95 -7.10 15.24
C ALA A 98 16.48 -5.64 15.18
N GLY A 99 15.59 -4.64 15.30
CA GLY A 99 15.95 -3.23 15.24
C GLY A 99 16.22 -2.69 13.83
N GLY A 100 15.91 -3.49 12.79
CA GLY A 100 15.97 -3.01 11.41
C GLY A 100 14.92 -1.92 11.20
N ARG A 101 15.31 -0.89 10.46
CA ARG A 101 14.54 0.34 10.27
C ARG A 101 14.14 0.51 8.81
N TYR A 102 12.89 0.88 8.59
CA TYR A 102 12.33 1.25 7.31
C TYR A 102 11.70 2.64 7.42
N ASP A 103 12.18 3.59 6.62
CA ASP A 103 11.57 4.90 6.46
C ASP A 103 11.33 5.14 4.98
N ASN A 104 10.16 5.69 4.63
CA ASN A 104 9.89 6.07 3.25
C ASN A 104 8.91 7.24 3.19
N ASP A 105 8.98 8.00 2.12
CA ASP A 105 8.00 8.99 1.76
C ASP A 105 7.19 8.47 0.57
N VAL A 106 5.88 8.43 0.76
CA VAL A 106 4.96 7.76 -0.15
C VAL A 106 3.90 8.74 -0.61
N VAL A 107 3.61 8.71 -1.91
CA VAL A 107 2.46 9.36 -2.51
C VAL A 107 1.52 8.29 -3.04
N MET A 108 0.27 8.30 -2.59
CA MET A 108 -0.78 7.45 -3.14
C MET A 108 -1.83 8.29 -3.85
N ILE A 109 -2.20 7.87 -5.06
CA ILE A 109 -3.27 8.46 -5.86
C ILE A 109 -4.40 7.44 -5.96
N PHE A 110 -5.59 7.86 -5.53
CA PHE A 110 -6.81 7.08 -5.52
C PHE A 110 -7.76 7.59 -6.59
N GLU A 111 -8.36 6.68 -7.34
CA GLU A 111 -9.49 6.96 -8.22
C GLU A 111 -10.65 6.05 -7.83
N VAL A 112 -11.85 6.64 -7.67
CA VAL A 112 -13.06 5.91 -7.27
C VAL A 112 -14.15 5.96 -8.34
N ASN A 113 -14.98 4.92 -8.38
CA ASN A 113 -16.18 4.91 -9.20
C ASN A 113 -17.34 5.66 -8.54
N GLU A 114 -18.51 5.61 -9.17
CA GLU A 114 -19.72 6.29 -8.69
C GLU A 114 -20.25 5.75 -7.36
N ASP A 115 -19.83 4.56 -6.93
CA ASP A 115 -20.21 3.96 -5.65
C ASP A 115 -19.16 4.18 -4.56
N GLY A 116 -18.12 4.98 -4.86
CA GLY A 116 -17.04 5.28 -3.92
C GLY A 116 -16.02 4.15 -3.76
N LYS A 117 -16.04 3.16 -4.65
CA LYS A 117 -15.08 2.05 -4.64
C LYS A 117 -13.84 2.41 -5.44
N ILE A 118 -12.67 2.06 -4.92
CA ILE A 118 -11.38 2.30 -5.56
C ILE A 118 -11.28 1.43 -6.83
N VAL A 119 -11.15 2.08 -7.99
CA VAL A 119 -10.91 1.43 -9.28
C VAL A 119 -9.45 1.45 -9.67
N ALA A 120 -8.69 2.44 -9.20
CA ALA A 120 -7.25 2.50 -9.36
C ALA A 120 -6.57 3.13 -8.14
N LEU A 121 -5.56 2.43 -7.64
CA LEU A 121 -4.59 2.95 -6.69
C LEU A 121 -3.22 2.99 -7.38
N ARG A 122 -2.54 4.13 -7.32
CA ARG A 122 -1.14 4.28 -7.74
C ARG A 122 -0.30 4.70 -6.55
N GLU A 123 0.75 3.94 -6.27
CA GLU A 123 1.70 4.21 -5.20
C GLU A 123 3.06 4.60 -5.78
N TYR A 124 3.55 5.76 -5.37
CA TYR A 124 4.90 6.25 -5.64
C TYR A 124 5.67 6.24 -4.33
N LEU A 125 6.84 5.61 -4.33
CA LEU A 125 7.71 5.50 -3.18
C LEU A 125 9.17 5.39 -3.64
N ASP A 126 10.11 5.69 -2.75
CA ASP A 126 11.52 5.38 -3.01
C ASP A 126 11.74 3.88 -2.83
N ASN A 127 11.84 3.14 -3.94
CA ASN A 127 12.07 1.69 -3.93
C ASN A 127 13.46 1.29 -3.41
N MET A 128 14.41 2.23 -3.28
CA MET A 128 15.70 1.92 -2.66
C MET A 128 15.56 1.64 -1.17
N GLN A 129 14.57 2.24 -0.48
CA GLN A 129 14.33 2.01 0.95
C GLN A 129 13.90 0.57 1.26
N PRO A 130 12.85 0.00 0.62
CA PRO A 130 12.48 -1.40 0.86
C PRO A 130 13.58 -2.37 0.38
N LEU A 131 14.26 -2.09 -0.74
CA LEU A 131 15.39 -2.92 -1.20
C LEU A 131 16.53 -2.97 -0.17
N ALA A 132 16.94 -1.81 0.36
CA ALA A 132 17.98 -1.73 1.39
C ALA A 132 17.55 -2.44 2.68
N TYR A 133 16.29 -2.26 3.10
CA TYR A 133 15.72 -2.95 4.24
C TYR A 133 15.79 -4.47 4.07
N PHE A 134 15.33 -5.03 2.95
CA PHE A 134 15.39 -6.48 2.71
C PHE A 134 16.82 -7.01 2.59
N ALA A 135 17.72 -6.27 1.92
CA ALA A 135 19.12 -6.66 1.80
C ALA A 135 19.80 -6.79 3.19
N SER A 136 19.49 -5.90 4.13
CA SER A 136 20.00 -5.95 5.50
C SER A 136 19.58 -7.22 6.25
N LYS A 137 18.42 -7.80 5.88
CA LYS A 137 17.89 -9.05 6.47
C LYS A 137 18.53 -10.29 5.89
N SER A 138 18.79 -10.31 4.59
CA SER A 138 19.47 -11.43 3.95
C SER A 138 20.91 -11.59 4.43
N SER A 139 21.58 -10.51 4.85
CA SER A 139 22.94 -10.57 5.42
C SER A 139 23.00 -11.06 6.87
N SER A 140 21.88 -11.08 7.60
CA SER A 140 21.82 -11.48 9.02
C SER A 140 21.48 -12.96 9.26
N GLY A 141 21.33 -13.77 8.22
CA GLY A 141 21.20 -15.24 8.35
C GLY A 141 19.79 -15.79 8.61
N ASP A 142 18.77 -14.94 8.79
CA ASP A 142 17.37 -15.37 8.86
C ASP A 142 16.76 -15.37 7.45
N GLY A 143 16.68 -16.58 6.89
CA GLY A 143 16.38 -16.81 5.49
C GLY A 143 14.92 -16.67 5.08
N VAL A 144 14.79 -16.28 3.81
CA VAL A 144 13.76 -16.63 2.82
C VAL A 144 12.40 -15.93 2.94
N LEU A 145 12.24 -14.85 2.17
CA LEU A 145 10.94 -14.51 1.59
C LEU A 145 10.53 -15.64 0.65
N GLY A 146 9.43 -16.31 0.98
CA GLY A 146 8.68 -17.22 0.11
C GLY A 146 7.98 -16.47 -1.03
N LEU A 147 8.76 -15.80 -1.87
CA LEU A 147 8.30 -15.36 -3.18
C LEU A 147 8.65 -16.46 -4.17
N ASP A 148 7.93 -17.59 -4.06
CA ASP A 148 7.94 -18.59 -5.12
C ASP A 148 7.34 -17.96 -6.38
N SER A 149 8.21 -17.72 -7.35
CA SER A 149 7.83 -17.44 -8.72
C SER A 149 7.07 -18.65 -9.28
N LYS A 150 5.74 -18.67 -9.14
CA LYS A 150 4.91 -19.54 -9.98
C LYS A 150 4.67 -18.84 -11.31
N ALA A 151 5.68 -18.93 -12.17
CA ALA A 151 5.46 -18.97 -13.61
C ALA A 151 5.19 -20.43 -14.00
N SER A 152 3.94 -20.76 -14.29
CA SER A 152 3.52 -21.90 -15.13
C SER A 152 2.12 -21.64 -15.63
#